data_AF-A0A559GIN3-F1
#
_entry.id   AF-A0A559GIN3-F1
#
_cell.length_a   1.000
_cell.length_b   1.000
_cell.length_c   1.000
_cell.angle_alpha   90.00
_cell.angle_beta   90.00
_cell.angle_gamma   90.00
#
_symmetry.space_group_name_H-M   'P 1'
#
loop_
_entity.id
_entity.type
_entity.pdbx_description
1 polymer ?
#
loop_
_entity_poly.entity_id
_entity_poly.type
_entity_poly.pdbx_seq_one_letter_code
_entity_poly.pdbx_strand_id
1 'polypeptide(L)'
;IHYTYEGGAPAAPDHTSSLKFTRTATTDLVTNVTTGDWTAENGTSFAAVTSPTIKGYTPDLAEVPAVDNITANSDNIEKTVVYKANPASAKVTYIDDTTGETLETKDLNGFYGQTDPYRTAETIKTYTDRNYGLVSDGYPATGVTYNEN
;
A
#
# COMPACT_ATOMS: atom_id res chain seq x y z
N ILE A 1 -12.84 -2.41 -8.55
CA ILE A 1 -11.97 -2.08 -7.40
C ILE A 1 -10.60 -1.71 -7.93
N HIS A 2 -10.18 -0.48 -7.66
CA HIS A 2 -8.86 0.04 -8.01
C HIS A 2 -7.91 -0.08 -6.82
N TYR A 3 -6.67 -0.49 -7.08
CA TYR A 3 -5.62 -0.57 -6.08
C TYR A 3 -4.52 0.43 -6.42
N THR A 4 -4.29 1.43 -5.57
CA THR A 4 -3.34 2.53 -5.84
C THR A 4 -2.40 2.79 -4.67
N TYR A 5 -1.20 3.32 -4.93
CA TYR A 5 -0.37 3.92 -3.88
C TYR A 5 -0.90 5.32 -3.51
N GLU A 6 -0.43 5.91 -2.40
CA GLU A 6 -0.82 7.29 -1.99
C GLU A 6 -0.59 8.37 -3.06
N GLY A 7 0.32 8.13 -4.01
CA GLY A 7 0.57 9.01 -5.17
C GLY A 7 -0.35 8.77 -6.38
N GLY A 8 -1.34 7.87 -6.28
CA GLY A 8 -2.29 7.55 -7.35
C GLY A 8 -1.77 6.58 -8.42
N ALA A 9 -0.50 6.18 -8.36
CA ALA A 9 0.04 5.15 -9.24
C ALA A 9 -0.63 3.78 -8.95
N PRO A 10 -0.88 2.93 -9.97
CA PRO A 10 -1.41 1.59 -9.76
C PRO A 10 -0.49 0.76 -8.85
N ALA A 11 -1.07 0.14 -7.81
CA ALA A 11 -0.37 -0.72 -6.87
C ALA A 11 -0.53 -2.21 -7.20
N ALA A 12 -1.69 -2.60 -7.74
CA ALA A 12 -1.99 -3.94 -8.21
C ALA A 12 -3.01 -3.87 -9.36
N PRO A 13 -3.20 -4.96 -10.14
CA PRO A 13 -4.25 -5.01 -11.15
C PRO A 13 -5.64 -4.84 -10.55
N ASP A 14 -6.53 -4.16 -11.28
CA ASP A 14 -7.91 -3.95 -10.84
C ASP A 14 -8.67 -5.27 -10.68
N HIS A 15 -9.53 -5.33 -9.65
CA HIS A 15 -10.49 -6.42 -9.48
C HIS A 15 -11.86 -6.02 -10.01
N THR A 16 -12.43 -6.85 -10.86
CA THR A 16 -13.77 -6.66 -11.45
C THR A 16 -14.64 -7.89 -11.24
N SER A 17 -15.92 -7.64 -10.96
CA SER A 17 -16.97 -8.66 -10.83
C SER A 17 -18.24 -8.11 -11.47
N SER A 18 -19.11 -8.99 -11.97
CA SER A 18 -20.36 -8.56 -12.63
C SER A 18 -21.55 -9.41 -12.21
N LEU A 19 -22.70 -8.76 -12.05
CA LEU A 19 -24.00 -9.39 -11.89
C LEU A 19 -24.81 -9.19 -13.16
N LYS A 20 -25.52 -10.23 -13.57
CA LYS A 20 -26.35 -10.25 -14.77
C LYS A 20 -27.80 -10.41 -14.38
N PHE A 21 -28.62 -9.51 -14.92
CA PHE A 21 -30.06 -9.54 -14.79
C PHE A 21 -30.67 -9.66 -16.18
N THR A 22 -31.70 -10.49 -16.32
CA THR A 22 -32.51 -10.60 -17.52
C THR A 22 -33.99 -10.48 -17.19
N ARG A 23 -34.76 -9.92 -18.12
CA ARG A 23 -36.22 -9.90 -18.01
C ARG A 23 -36.84 -10.31 -19.33
N THR A 24 -37.98 -10.99 -19.25
CA THR A 24 -38.90 -11.12 -20.37
C THR A 24 -40.05 -10.15 -20.12
N ALA A 25 -40.33 -9.27 -21.07
CA ALA A 25 -41.38 -8.26 -20.94
C ALA A 25 -42.43 -8.38 -22.05
N THR A 26 -43.69 -8.14 -21.70
CA THR A 26 -44.81 -8.06 -22.64
C THR A 26 -45.27 -6.62 -22.75
N THR A 27 -45.54 -6.15 -23.96
CA THR A 27 -46.08 -4.81 -24.22
C THR A 27 -47.51 -4.92 -24.70
N ASP A 28 -48.43 -4.27 -24.01
CA ASP A 28 -49.81 -4.11 -24.48
C ASP A 28 -49.84 -3.03 -25.56
N LEU A 29 -50.28 -3.39 -26.78
CA LEU A 29 -50.25 -2.50 -27.95
C LEU A 29 -51.36 -1.44 -27.96
N VAL A 30 -52.37 -1.57 -27.09
CA VAL A 30 -53.47 -0.58 -26.97
C VAL A 30 -53.08 0.52 -26.00
N THR A 31 -52.42 0.16 -24.90
CA THR A 31 -52.02 1.09 -23.81
C THR A 31 -50.55 1.49 -23.85
N ASN A 32 -49.71 0.81 -24.63
CA ASN A 32 -48.25 0.93 -24.67
C ASN A 32 -47.55 0.66 -23.32
N VAL A 33 -48.21 -0.02 -22.38
CA VAL A 33 -47.62 -0.42 -21.10
C VAL A 33 -46.77 -1.67 -21.30
N THR A 34 -45.55 -1.65 -20.78
CA THR A 34 -44.63 -2.80 -20.80
C THR A 34 -44.44 -3.34 -19.38
N THR A 35 -44.70 -4.63 -19.18
CA THR A 35 -44.60 -5.31 -17.88
C THR A 35 -43.66 -6.51 -17.99
N GLY A 36 -42.86 -6.75 -16.96
CA GLY A 36 -41.91 -7.87 -16.90
C GLY A 36 -40.88 -7.63 -15.82
N ASP A 37 -40.77 -8.59 -14.89
CA ASP A 37 -39.88 -8.51 -13.75
C ASP A 37 -38.45 -8.92 -14.13
N TRP A 38 -37.48 -8.28 -13.50
CA TRP A 38 -36.08 -8.66 -13.62
C TRP A 38 -35.80 -9.92 -12.81
N THR A 39 -35.05 -10.84 -13.40
CA THR A 39 -34.52 -12.05 -12.78
C THR A 39 -33.01 -11.94 -12.70
N ALA A 40 -32.44 -12.19 -11.53
CA ALA A 40 -31.00 -12.28 -11.33
C ALA A 40 -30.50 -13.65 -11.82
N GLU A 41 -29.49 -13.67 -12.69
CA GLU A 41 -28.93 -14.92 -13.22
C GLU A 41 -27.83 -15.50 -12.33
N ASN A 42 -27.02 -14.64 -11.71
CA ASN A 42 -25.81 -15.04 -10.99
C ASN A 42 -25.70 -14.40 -9.59
N GLY A 43 -26.82 -13.94 -9.04
CA GLY A 43 -26.92 -13.42 -7.68
C GLY A 43 -27.28 -11.93 -7.60
N THR A 44 -27.42 -11.45 -6.38
CA THR A 44 -27.80 -10.06 -6.03
C THR A 44 -26.81 -9.43 -5.07
N SER A 45 -25.60 -9.98 -4.99
CA SER A 45 -24.54 -9.48 -4.13
C SER A 45 -23.15 -9.69 -4.73
N PHE A 46 -22.21 -8.84 -4.31
CA PHE A 46 -20.79 -9.02 -4.50
C PHE A 46 -20.18 -9.52 -3.21
N ALA A 47 -19.38 -10.58 -3.29
CA ALA A 47 -18.63 -11.08 -2.14
C ALA A 47 -17.58 -10.06 -1.69
N ALA A 48 -17.12 -10.20 -0.44
CA ALA A 48 -15.97 -9.45 0.05
C ALA A 48 -14.71 -9.83 -0.75
N VAL A 49 -13.82 -8.86 -0.96
CA VAL A 49 -12.59 -9.05 -1.73
C VAL A 49 -11.39 -8.67 -0.87
N THR A 50 -10.55 -9.64 -0.55
CA THR A 50 -9.29 -9.41 0.15
C THR A 50 -8.33 -8.61 -0.73
N SER A 51 -7.75 -7.55 -0.19
CA SER A 51 -6.79 -6.71 -0.88
C SER A 51 -5.44 -7.45 -1.04
N PRO A 52 -4.77 -7.36 -2.20
CA PRO A 52 -3.48 -7.97 -2.44
C PRO A 52 -2.42 -7.61 -1.36
N THR A 53 -1.56 -8.56 -1.00
CA THR A 53 -0.41 -8.24 -0.15
C THR A 53 0.72 -7.66 -1.00
N ILE A 54 1.23 -6.49 -0.62
CA ILE A 54 2.37 -5.83 -1.28
C ILE A 54 3.48 -5.65 -0.25
N LYS A 55 4.68 -6.17 -0.51
CA LYS A 55 5.81 -6.10 0.42
C LYS A 55 6.10 -4.65 0.79
N GLY A 56 6.12 -4.36 2.09
CA GLY A 56 6.44 -3.04 2.62
C GLY A 56 5.32 -2.01 2.52
N TYR A 57 4.10 -2.43 2.16
CA TYR A 57 2.93 -1.55 2.13
C TYR A 57 1.76 -2.17 2.90
N THR A 58 0.92 -1.30 3.47
CA THR A 58 -0.34 -1.67 4.13
C THR A 58 -1.50 -1.01 3.40
N PRO A 59 -2.51 -1.77 2.94
CA PRO A 59 -3.72 -1.18 2.38
C PRO A 59 -4.53 -0.49 3.50
N ASP A 60 -5.16 0.62 3.17
CA ASP A 60 -6.15 1.27 4.06
C ASP A 60 -7.36 0.36 4.36
N LEU A 61 -7.66 -0.54 3.44
CA LEU A 61 -8.71 -1.53 3.56
C LEU A 61 -8.16 -2.92 3.19
N ALA A 62 -7.89 -3.75 4.21
CA ALA A 62 -7.39 -5.11 4.01
C ALA A 62 -8.40 -6.03 3.31
N GLU A 63 -9.70 -5.73 3.44
CA GLU A 63 -10.78 -6.42 2.77
C GLU A 63 -11.87 -5.43 2.37
N VAL A 64 -12.17 -5.36 1.07
CA VAL A 64 -13.31 -4.61 0.57
C VAL A 64 -14.57 -5.40 0.94
N PRO A 65 -15.49 -4.83 1.76
CA PRO A 65 -16.64 -5.58 2.26
C PRO A 65 -17.58 -6.00 1.13
N ALA A 66 -18.34 -7.07 1.39
CA ALA A 66 -19.40 -7.52 0.52
C ALA A 66 -20.46 -6.40 0.33
N VAL A 67 -21.14 -6.43 -0.81
CA VAL A 67 -22.27 -5.54 -1.09
C VAL A 67 -23.46 -6.36 -1.49
N ASP A 68 -24.54 -6.26 -0.70
CA ASP A 68 -25.79 -6.99 -0.91
C ASP A 68 -26.87 -6.11 -1.51
N ASN A 69 -28.01 -6.73 -1.84
CA ASN A 69 -29.23 -6.07 -2.33
C ASN A 69 -29.04 -5.31 -3.66
N ILE A 70 -28.19 -5.85 -4.54
CA ILE A 70 -28.01 -5.34 -5.90
C ILE A 70 -29.22 -5.74 -6.75
N THR A 71 -29.77 -4.77 -7.46
CA THR A 71 -30.88 -4.95 -8.38
C THR A 71 -30.46 -4.56 -9.80
N ALA A 72 -31.29 -4.88 -10.78
CA ALA A 72 -31.06 -4.49 -12.18
C ALA A 72 -31.01 -2.96 -12.41
N ASN A 73 -31.49 -2.16 -11.45
CA ASN A 73 -31.47 -0.69 -11.51
C ASN A 73 -30.36 -0.07 -10.65
N SER A 74 -29.55 -0.90 -9.97
CA SER A 74 -28.43 -0.41 -9.17
C SER A 74 -27.32 0.11 -10.09
N ASP A 75 -26.73 1.25 -9.74
CA ASP A 75 -25.56 1.77 -10.44
C ASP A 75 -24.33 0.87 -10.23
N ASN A 76 -23.35 1.03 -11.13
CA ASN A 76 -22.04 0.39 -10.95
C ASN A 76 -21.37 0.88 -9.66
N ILE A 77 -20.67 -0.04 -8.98
CA ILE A 77 -19.99 0.25 -7.73
C ILE A 77 -18.50 0.27 -7.98
N GLU A 78 -17.90 1.44 -7.76
CA GLU A 78 -16.45 1.60 -7.75
C GLU A 78 -15.93 1.77 -6.33
N LYS A 79 -14.80 1.11 -6.05
CA LYS A 79 -14.07 1.17 -4.77
C LYS A 79 -12.59 1.35 -5.08
N THR A 80 -11.92 2.14 -4.25
CA THR A 80 -10.46 2.32 -4.33
C THR A 80 -9.86 1.92 -2.99
N VAL A 81 -8.79 1.12 -3.05
CA VAL A 81 -7.95 0.75 -1.90
C VAL A 81 -6.60 1.42 -2.08
N VAL A 82 -6.16 2.15 -1.06
CA VAL A 82 -4.91 2.91 -1.09
C VAL A 82 -3.85 2.24 -0.24
N TYR A 83 -2.69 1.94 -0.83
CA TYR A 83 -1.54 1.35 -0.18
C TYR A 83 -0.58 2.42 0.34
N LYS A 84 -0.30 2.35 1.65
CA LYS A 84 0.64 3.21 2.34
C LYS A 84 1.94 2.49 2.59
N ALA A 85 3.07 3.14 2.35
CA ALA A 85 4.36 2.56 2.68
C ALA A 85 4.47 2.37 4.20
N ASN A 86 4.98 1.23 4.62
CA ASN A 86 5.13 0.92 6.04
C ASN A 86 6.26 1.78 6.63
N PRO A 87 6.11 2.27 7.87
CA PRO A 87 7.23 2.85 8.61
C PRO A 87 8.38 1.86 8.70
N ALA A 88 9.60 2.35 8.56
CA ALA A 88 10.83 1.58 8.64
C ALA A 88 11.91 2.38 9.38
N SER A 89 12.85 1.69 10.00
CA SER A 89 13.94 2.31 10.74
C SER A 89 15.27 1.61 10.50
N ALA A 90 16.35 2.35 10.71
CA ALA A 90 17.72 1.87 10.66
C ALA A 90 18.51 2.51 11.81
N LYS A 91 19.65 1.92 12.14
CA LYS A 91 20.50 2.38 13.23
C LYS A 91 21.95 2.43 12.79
N VAL A 92 22.58 3.58 12.98
CA VAL A 92 24.02 3.76 12.76
C VAL A 92 24.69 3.82 14.12
N THR A 93 25.72 3.00 14.33
CA THR A 93 26.45 2.92 15.60
C THR A 93 27.91 3.28 15.34
N TYR A 94 28.40 4.25 16.10
CA TYR A 94 29.80 4.62 16.15
C TYR A 94 30.44 3.93 17.34
N ILE A 95 31.49 3.16 17.11
CA ILE A 95 32.18 2.39 18.13
C ILE A 95 33.64 2.81 18.21
N ASP A 96 34.19 2.77 19.42
CA ASP A 96 35.63 2.74 19.64
C ASP A 96 36.12 1.32 19.35
N ASP A 97 36.91 1.16 18.29
CA ASP A 97 37.44 -0.15 17.88
C ASP A 97 38.43 -0.75 18.89
N THR A 98 39.07 0.09 19.71
CA THR A 98 40.05 -0.34 20.73
C THR A 98 39.37 -0.91 21.96
N THR A 99 38.32 -0.24 22.45
CA THR A 99 37.63 -0.62 23.70
C THR A 99 36.35 -1.42 23.44
N GLY A 100 35.79 -1.33 22.23
CA GLY A 100 34.47 -1.88 21.88
C GLY A 100 33.30 -1.03 22.39
N GLU A 101 33.55 0.13 23.00
CA GLU A 101 32.49 0.98 23.54
C GLU A 101 31.71 1.68 22.42
N THR A 102 30.39 1.79 22.60
CA THR A 102 29.56 2.62 21.72
C THR A 102 29.72 4.08 22.09
N LEU A 103 30.23 4.88 21.15
CA LEU A 103 30.45 6.31 21.31
C LEU A 103 29.18 7.11 21.05
N GLU A 104 28.42 6.74 20.01
CA GLU A 104 27.17 7.39 19.62
C GLU A 104 26.30 6.40 18.84
N THR A 105 24.98 6.55 18.95
CA THR A 105 24.02 5.88 18.09
C THR A 105 23.11 6.91 17.45
N LYS A 106 22.89 6.75 16.14
CA LYS A 106 21.94 7.54 15.38
C LYS A 106 20.81 6.65 14.90
N ASP A 107 19.61 6.91 15.42
CA ASP A 107 18.38 6.32 14.92
C ASP A 107 17.91 7.07 13.67
N LEU A 108 17.62 6.31 12.62
CA LEU A 108 17.10 6.77 11.34
C LEU A 108 15.70 6.19 11.16
N ASN A 109 14.77 7.03 10.72
CA ASN A 109 13.38 6.64 10.52
C ASN A 109 12.90 7.14 9.16
N GLY A 110 12.12 6.31 8.48
CA GLY A 110 11.53 6.66 7.21
C GLY A 110 10.41 5.69 6.85
N PHE A 111 10.16 5.57 5.55
CA PHE A 111 9.18 4.65 5.02
C PHE A 111 9.84 3.68 4.05
N TYR A 112 9.23 2.51 3.89
CA TYR A 112 9.68 1.50 2.94
C TYR A 112 9.97 2.09 1.54
N GLY A 113 11.11 1.72 0.96
CA GLY A 113 11.58 2.21 -0.33
C GLY A 113 12.26 3.58 -0.30
N GLN A 114 12.20 4.34 0.80
CA GLN A 114 12.91 5.61 0.92
C GLN A 114 14.40 5.39 1.20
N THR A 115 15.24 6.33 0.74
CA THR A 115 16.67 6.39 1.10
C THR A 115 16.92 7.54 2.05
N ASP A 116 17.53 7.25 3.20
CA ASP A 116 17.81 8.23 4.23
C ASP A 116 18.94 9.20 3.79
N PRO A 117 18.77 10.52 3.98
CA PRO A 117 19.77 11.50 3.61
C PRO A 117 20.97 11.54 4.55
N TYR A 118 20.94 10.86 5.70
CA TYR A 118 22.02 10.86 6.67
C TYR A 118 23.35 10.39 6.07
N ARG A 119 24.44 11.02 6.51
CA ARG A 119 25.83 10.69 6.11
C ARG A 119 26.73 10.75 7.34
N THR A 120 27.76 9.91 7.34
CA THR A 120 28.69 9.72 8.45
C THR A 120 29.77 10.80 8.56
N ALA A 121 30.05 11.53 7.48
CA ALA A 121 31.20 12.42 7.36
C ALA A 121 31.33 13.44 8.51
N GLU A 122 30.25 14.12 8.89
CA GLU A 122 30.26 15.13 9.98
C GLU A 122 30.49 14.50 11.36
N THR A 123 29.87 13.34 11.62
CA THR A 123 30.06 12.62 12.89
C THR A 123 31.47 12.03 12.97
N ILE A 124 31.98 11.43 11.88
CA ILE A 124 33.38 10.97 11.79
C ILE A 124 34.33 12.13 12.04
N LYS A 125 34.12 13.29 11.40
CA LYS A 125 34.93 14.48 11.60
C LYS A 125 34.96 14.91 13.08
N THR A 126 33.81 14.89 13.75
CA THR A 126 33.69 15.22 15.17
C THR A 126 34.59 14.34 16.05
N TYR A 127 34.69 13.04 15.75
CA TYR A 127 35.58 12.14 16.48
C TYR A 127 37.05 12.30 16.07
N THR A 128 37.36 12.55 14.80
CA THR A 128 38.75 12.82 14.38
C THR A 128 39.30 14.11 15.00
N ASP A 129 38.47 15.13 15.19
CA ASP A 129 38.85 16.37 15.88
C ASP A 129 39.11 16.13 17.40
N ARG A 130 38.66 14.99 17.95
CA ARG A 130 38.89 14.54 19.33
C ARG A 130 40.02 13.50 19.43
N ASN A 131 40.89 13.42 18.42
CA ASN A 131 42.02 12.49 18.32
C ASN A 131 41.65 11.01 18.12
N TYR A 132 40.43 10.69 17.67
CA TYR A 132 40.13 9.33 17.17
C TYR A 132 40.64 9.16 15.74
N GLY A 133 41.01 7.93 15.36
CA GLY A 133 41.27 7.53 13.98
C GLY A 133 40.08 6.77 13.38
N LEU A 134 39.77 7.00 12.10
CA LEU A 134 38.80 6.16 11.40
C LEU A 134 39.44 4.82 11.07
N VAL A 135 38.89 3.74 11.62
CA VAL A 135 39.29 2.36 11.29
C VAL A 135 38.52 1.84 10.08
N SER A 136 37.19 1.95 10.10
CA SER A 136 36.32 1.52 9.00
C SER A 136 35.02 2.31 8.98
N ASP A 137 34.50 2.60 7.79
CA ASP A 137 33.14 3.09 7.57
C ASP A 137 32.40 2.17 6.60
N GLY A 138 31.45 1.39 7.14
CA GLY A 138 30.59 0.49 6.38
C GLY A 138 29.27 1.13 5.94
N TYR A 139 29.07 2.43 6.20
CA TYR A 139 27.82 3.11 5.87
C TYR A 139 27.68 3.30 4.34
N PRO A 140 26.49 3.03 3.76
CA PRO A 140 26.30 3.21 2.32
C PRO A 140 26.52 4.66 1.87
N ALA A 141 27.35 4.86 0.83
CA ALA A 141 27.68 6.20 0.33
C ALA A 141 26.46 7.03 -0.12
N THR A 142 25.42 6.36 -0.61
CA THR A 142 24.15 6.96 -1.03
C THR A 142 23.11 7.04 0.08
N GLY A 143 23.44 6.61 1.30
CA GLY A 143 22.50 6.49 2.41
C GLY A 143 21.83 5.11 2.47
N VAL A 144 21.22 4.82 3.61
CA VAL A 144 20.49 3.57 3.84
C VAL A 144 19.14 3.63 3.13
N THR A 145 18.83 2.63 2.31
CA THR A 145 17.48 2.46 1.75
C THR A 145 16.67 1.48 2.59
N TYR A 146 15.47 1.88 2.99
CA TYR A 146 14.57 1.08 3.83
C TYR A 146 13.86 -0.02 3.01
N ASN A 147 14.56 -1.09 2.67
CA ASN A 147 14.05 -2.17 1.81
C ASN A 147 13.86 -3.53 2.52
N GLU A 148 14.26 -3.59 3.78
CA GLU A 148 14.17 -4.79 4.60
C GLU A 148 12.89 -4.75 5.43
N ASN A 149 12.05 -5.76 5.23
CA ASN A 149 10.91 -6.17 6.04
C ASN A 149 10.75 -7.67 5.82
#